data_AF-A0A9Q0RAT1-F1
#
_entry.id   AF-A0A9Q0RAT1-F1
#
_cell.length_a   1.000
_cell.length_b   1.000
_cell.length_c   1.000
_cell.angle_alpha   90.00
_cell.angle_beta   90.00
_cell.angle_gamma   90.00
#
_symmetry.space_group_name_H-M   'P 1'
#
loop_
_entity.id
_entity.type
_entity.pdbx_description
1 polymer ?
#
loop_
_entity_poly.entity_id
_entity_poly.type
_entity_poly.pdbx_seq_one_letter_code
_entity_poly.pdbx_strand_id
1 'polypeptide(L)'
;MDYQYESCPICRNLLEDVCLECTENNKTENCRVVIGKCGHPFHEHCMNQWLVSRSFCPLCNENWEEGLMPRAYQEYMRILDSILRLKPYLKVIIFPKITSFKREFVNQTIEALIKRCCILMHDLFAN
;
A
#
# COMPACT_ATOMS: atom_id res chain seq x y z
N MET A 1 4.37 -14.63 -2.65
CA MET A 1 5.68 -14.01 -2.38
C MET A 1 5.64 -13.55 -0.93
N ASP A 2 6.61 -13.97 -0.10
CA ASP A 2 6.64 -13.62 1.32
C ASP A 2 6.78 -12.11 1.49
N TYR A 3 5.91 -11.55 2.33
CA TYR A 3 5.82 -10.13 2.68
C TYR A 3 7.07 -9.71 3.47
N GLN A 4 8.21 -9.53 2.80
CA GLN A 4 9.49 -9.24 3.48
C GLN A 4 9.87 -7.76 3.55
N TYR A 5 9.09 -6.87 2.92
CA TYR A 5 9.39 -5.44 2.93
C TYR A 5 8.21 -4.68 3.55
N GLU A 6 8.34 -4.34 4.83
CA GLU A 6 7.46 -3.39 5.52
C GLU A 6 7.99 -1.95 5.38
N SER A 7 9.28 -1.80 5.08
CA SER A 7 9.97 -0.51 4.94
C SER A 7 10.62 -0.34 3.57
N CYS A 8 10.65 0.90 3.07
CA CYS A 8 11.37 1.26 1.85
C CYS A 8 12.89 1.04 2.02
N PRO A 9 13.53 0.20 1.19
CA PRO A 9 14.97 -0.10 1.35
C PRO A 9 15.91 1.10 1.18
N ILE A 10 15.45 2.18 0.52
CA ILE A 10 16.25 3.38 0.27
C ILE A 10 16.21 4.33 1.47
N CYS A 11 15.01 4.71 1.93
CA CYS A 11 14.86 5.70 3.02
C CYS A 11 14.61 5.07 4.39
N ARG A 12 14.42 3.75 4.46
CA ARG A 12 14.16 2.97 5.69
C ARG A 12 12.90 3.37 6.48
N ASN A 13 12.03 4.21 5.91
CA ASN A 13 10.71 4.47 6.49
C ASN A 13 9.69 3.40 6.03
N LEU A 14 8.58 3.25 6.76
CA LEU A 14 7.51 2.33 6.40
C LEU A 14 6.96 2.65 5.00
N LEU A 15 6.65 1.61 4.21
CA LEU A 15 6.08 1.78 2.87
C LEU A 15 4.66 2.33 2.89
N GLU A 16 3.95 2.17 4.01
CA GLU A 16 2.63 2.76 4.23
C GLU A 16 2.67 4.24 4.65
N ASP A 17 3.84 4.74 5.03
CA ASP A 17 4.08 6.14 5.35
C ASP A 17 4.65 6.89 4.14
N VAL A 18 4.91 8.20 4.31
CA VAL A 18 5.64 9.00 3.33
C VAL A 18 7.15 8.86 3.52
N CYS A 19 7.98 9.09 2.51
CA CYS A 19 9.44 9.03 2.68
C CYS A 19 9.95 10.15 3.62
N LEU A 20 11.19 9.99 4.12
CA LEU A 20 11.80 10.97 5.04
C LEU A 20 11.87 12.38 4.42
N GLU A 21 12.24 12.48 3.15
CA GLU A 21 12.32 13.76 2.44
C GLU A 21 10.94 14.45 2.33
N CYS A 22 9.89 13.69 2.04
CA CYS A 22 8.52 14.20 2.02
C CYS A 22 8.05 14.67 3.40
N THR A 23 8.43 13.93 4.44
CA THR A 23 8.13 14.26 5.84
C THR A 23 8.75 15.60 6.22
N GLU A 24 10.05 15.77 5.94
CA GLU A 24 10.79 16.99 6.29
C GLU A 24 10.28 18.22 5.53
N ASN A 25 9.90 18.04 4.27
CA ASN A 25 9.44 19.15 3.43
C ASN A 25 7.94 19.45 3.54
N ASN A 26 7.20 18.76 4.41
CA ASN A 26 5.73 18.80 4.48
C ASN A 26 5.06 18.55 3.11
N LYS A 27 5.68 17.73 2.26
CA LYS A 27 5.18 17.35 0.94
C LYS A 27 4.67 15.92 0.97
N THR A 28 3.56 15.71 1.67
CA THR A 28 2.93 14.39 1.79
C THR A 28 2.16 13.99 0.54
N GLU A 29 1.92 14.95 -0.36
CA GLU A 29 1.15 14.76 -1.59
C GLU A 29 1.99 13.93 -2.58
N ASN A 30 1.41 12.84 -3.08
CA ASN A 30 1.99 11.95 -4.11
C ASN A 30 3.18 11.08 -3.71
N CYS A 31 3.49 10.90 -2.42
CA CYS A 31 4.47 9.88 -2.02
C CYS A 31 3.86 8.47 -2.06
N ARG A 32 3.63 7.94 -3.27
CA ARG A 32 3.08 6.59 -3.46
C ARG A 32 4.17 5.53 -3.45
N VAL A 33 3.76 4.27 -3.24
CA VAL A 33 4.61 3.11 -3.45
C VAL A 33 4.63 2.74 -4.93
N VAL A 34 5.83 2.49 -5.46
CA VAL A 34 6.08 1.91 -6.78
C VAL A 34 6.73 0.55 -6.59
N ILE A 35 6.38 -0.39 -7.46
CA ILE A 35 6.92 -1.75 -7.44
C ILE A 35 7.57 -2.01 -8.79
N GLY A 36 8.80 -2.50 -8.80
CA GLY A 36 9.46 -2.87 -10.06
C GLY A 36 8.84 -4.14 -10.64
N LYS A 37 9.06 -4.42 -11.92
CA LYS A 37 8.74 -5.74 -12.51
C LYS A 37 9.43 -6.90 -11.77
N CYS A 38 10.57 -6.62 -11.12
CA CYS A 38 11.26 -7.54 -10.23
C CYS A 38 10.53 -7.81 -8.90
N GLY A 39 9.37 -7.19 -8.64
CA GLY A 39 8.54 -7.38 -7.45
C GLY A 39 8.97 -6.57 -6.22
N HIS A 40 10.04 -5.77 -6.31
CA HIS A 40 10.56 -5.00 -5.18
C HIS A 40 9.87 -3.64 -5.01
N PRO A 41 9.35 -3.31 -3.80
CA PRO A 41 8.64 -2.06 -3.52
C PRO A 41 9.55 -0.93 -3.00
N PHE A 42 9.27 0.31 -3.42
CA PHE A 42 9.94 1.55 -2.98
C PHE A 42 8.95 2.72 -2.95
N HIS A 43 9.26 3.79 -2.22
CA HIS A 43 8.58 5.07 -2.46
C HIS A 43 8.97 5.62 -3.84
N GLU A 44 8.02 6.20 -4.56
CA GLU A 44 8.24 6.81 -5.88
C GLU A 44 9.40 7.81 -5.85
N HIS A 45 9.42 8.73 -4.88
CA HIS A 45 10.48 9.75 -4.76
C HIS A 45 11.86 9.13 -4.52
N CYS A 46 11.95 8.14 -3.64
CA CYS A 46 13.19 7.45 -3.35
C CYS A 46 13.74 6.74 -4.60
N MET A 47 12.87 6.04 -5.33
CA MET A 47 13.28 5.34 -6.54
C MET A 47 13.66 6.32 -7.66
N ASN A 48 12.88 7.39 -7.86
CA ASN A 48 13.18 8.42 -8.85
C ASN A 48 14.55 9.07 -8.59
N GLN A 49 14.86 9.37 -7.33
CA GLN A 49 16.17 9.91 -6.94
C GLN A 49 17.31 8.92 -7.20
N TRP A 50 17.09 7.63 -6.92
CA TRP A 50 18.06 6.57 -7.21
C TRP A 50 18.37 6.47 -8.71
N LEU A 51 17.31 6.51 -9.53
CA LEU A 51 17.37 6.40 -10.99
C LEU A 51 18.15 7.51 -11.68
N VAL A 52 18.34 8.67 -11.03
CA VAL A 52 19.24 9.73 -11.53
C VAL A 52 20.67 9.21 -11.72
N SER A 53 21.10 8.28 -10.87
CA SER A 53 22.49 7.77 -10.87
C SER A 53 22.64 6.32 -11.30
N ARG A 54 21.58 5.51 -11.16
CA ARG A 54 21.63 4.05 -11.33
C ARG A 54 20.35 3.54 -11.96
N SER A 55 20.43 2.82 -13.08
CA SER A 55 19.26 2.29 -13.79
C SER A 55 18.79 0.93 -13.30
N PHE A 56 19.21 0.48 -12.12
CA PHE A 56 18.93 -0.87 -11.60
C PHE A 56 18.26 -0.83 -10.23
N CYS A 57 17.50 -1.89 -9.92
CA CYS A 57 16.85 -2.09 -8.64
C CYS A 57 17.89 -2.20 -7.51
N PRO A 58 17.74 -1.44 -6.40
CA PRO A 58 18.66 -1.50 -5.25
C PRO A 58 18.77 -2.88 -4.58
N LEU A 59 17.78 -3.75 -4.72
CA LEU A 59 17.71 -5.04 -4.02
C LEU A 59 18.23 -6.22 -4.85
N CYS A 60 17.86 -6.30 -6.14
CA CYS A 60 18.25 -7.43 -7.01
C CYS A 60 19.26 -7.06 -8.10
N ASN A 61 19.59 -5.78 -8.26
CA ASN A 61 20.53 -5.29 -9.28
C ASN A 61 20.09 -5.54 -10.74
N GLU A 62 18.82 -5.90 -10.97
CA GLU A 62 18.20 -5.98 -12.30
C GLU A 62 17.86 -4.58 -12.82
N ASN A 63 17.81 -4.40 -14.15
CA ASN A 63 17.36 -3.14 -14.74
C ASN A 63 15.97 -2.77 -14.21
N TRP A 64 15.85 -1.52 -13.76
CA TRP A 64 14.60 -1.04 -13.21
C TRP A 64 13.59 -0.77 -14.33
N GLU A 65 12.46 -1.44 -14.23
CA GLU A 65 11.25 -1.13 -14.97
C GLU A 65 10.10 -1.07 -13.97
N GLU A 66 9.41 0.07 -13.91
CA GLU A 66 8.22 0.20 -13.05
C GLU A 66 7.17 -0.82 -13.51
N GLY A 67 6.70 -1.62 -12.55
CA GLY A 67 5.63 -2.58 -12.76
C GLY A 67 4.32 -1.83 -12.97
N LEU A 68 3.70 -2.02 -14.14
CA LEU A 68 2.38 -1.47 -14.38
C LEU A 68 1.35 -2.27 -13.60
N MET A 69 0.77 -1.64 -12.57
CA MET A 69 -0.45 -2.16 -11.95
C MET A 69 -1.59 -2.10 -12.98
N PRO A 70 -2.27 -3.22 -13.30
CA PRO A 70 -3.38 -3.22 -14.23
C PRO A 70 -4.48 -2.24 -13.81
N ARG A 71 -5.19 -1.62 -14.76
CA ARG A 71 -6.30 -0.68 -14.47
C ARG A 71 -7.32 -1.24 -13.48
N ALA A 72 -7.62 -2.53 -13.57
CA ALA A 72 -8.51 -3.21 -12.64
C ALA A 72 -7.98 -3.20 -11.19
N TYR A 73 -6.67 -3.32 -10.98
CA TYR A 73 -6.06 -3.18 -9.66
C TYR A 73 -6.15 -1.74 -9.14
N GLN A 74 -5.98 -0.75 -10.02
CA GLN A 74 -6.14 0.67 -9.65
C GLN A 74 -7.58 0.97 -9.21
N GLU A 75 -8.58 0.50 -9.96
CA GLU A 75 -10.00 0.66 -9.60
C GLU A 75 -10.33 -0.06 -8.29
N TYR A 76 -9.78 -1.25 -8.08
CA TYR A 76 -9.91 -1.97 -6.81
C TYR A 76 -9.34 -1.18 -5.63
N MET A 77 -8.14 -0.62 -5.75
CA MET A 77 -7.52 0.16 -4.68
C MET A 77 -8.34 1.41 -4.34
N ARG A 78 -8.98 2.06 -5.34
CA ARG A 78 -9.91 3.18 -5.11
C ARG A 78 -11.15 2.76 -4.33
N ILE A 79 -11.73 1.61 -4.66
CA ILE A 79 -12.88 1.04 -3.93
C ILE A 79 -12.48 0.70 -2.49
N LEU A 80 -11.32 0.07 -2.31
CA LEU A 80 -10.81 -0.29 -1.00
C LEU A 80 -10.57 0.95 -0.12
N ASP A 81 -9.94 2.00 -0.67
CA ASP A 81 -9.77 3.28 0.03
C ASP A 81 -11.11 3.90 0.43
N SER A 82 -12.11 3.86 -0.46
CA SER A 82 -13.46 4.35 -0.17
C SER A 82 -14.11 3.59 1.00
N ILE A 83 -13.93 2.27 1.07
CA ILE A 83 -14.42 1.43 2.18
C ILE A 83 -13.66 1.76 3.48
N LEU A 84 -12.33 1.89 3.42
CA LEU A 84 -11.51 2.20 4.60
C LEU A 84 -11.85 3.56 5.21
N ARG A 85 -12.19 4.55 4.38
CA ARG A 85 -12.69 5.87 4.82
C ARG A 85 -14.00 5.81 5.59
N LEU A 86 -14.74 4.69 5.55
CA LEU A 86 -15.95 4.48 6.36
C LEU A 86 -15.64 4.05 7.80
N LYS A 87 -14.41 3.57 8.11
CA LYS A 87 -14.05 3.12 9.47
C LYS A 87 -14.32 4.15 10.58
N PRO A 88 -14.05 5.46 10.42
CA PRO A 88 -14.39 6.47 11.42
C PRO A 88 -15.89 6.57 11.70
N TYR A 89 -16.72 6.46 10.66
CA TYR A 89 -18.18 6.52 10.79
C TYR A 89 -18.72 5.33 11.59
N LEU A 90 -18.16 4.14 11.39
CA LEU A 90 -18.51 2.97 12.20
C LEU A 90 -18.21 3.23 13.68
N LYS A 91 -17.03 3.78 13.98
CA LYS A 91 -16.61 4.10 15.36
C LYS A 91 -17.52 5.15 16.02
N VAL A 92 -17.98 6.15 15.28
CA VAL A 92 -18.75 7.28 15.83
C VAL A 92 -20.25 7.01 15.85
N ILE A 93 -20.81 6.41 14.80
CA ILE A 93 -22.27 6.33 14.60
C ILE A 93 -22.83 4.97 15.04
N ILE A 94 -22.12 3.89 14.68
CA ILE A 94 -22.64 2.52 14.83
C ILE A 94 -22.17 1.89 16.14
N PHE A 95 -20.88 1.95 16.42
CA PHE A 95 -20.23 1.28 17.55
C PHE A 95 -20.74 1.70 18.94
N PRO A 96 -21.18 2.95 19.17
CA PRO A 96 -21.82 3.31 20.44
C PRO A 96 -23.20 2.68 20.63
N LYS A 97 -23.85 2.25 19.55
CA LYS A 97 -25.23 1.71 19.56
C LYS A 97 -25.29 0.18 19.64
N ILE A 98 -24.14 -0.50 19.62
CA ILE A 98 -24.06 -1.96 19.62
C ILE A 98 -23.14 -2.47 20.72
N THR A 99 -23.33 -3.72 21.12
CA THR A 99 -22.53 -4.37 22.16
C THR A 99 -21.07 -4.54 21.72
N SER A 100 -20.15 -4.68 22.69
CA SER A 100 -18.74 -4.97 22.43
C SER A 100 -18.55 -6.18 21.52
N PHE A 101 -19.29 -7.26 21.77
CA PHE A 101 -19.29 -8.46 20.92
C PHE A 101 -19.67 -8.16 19.46
N LYS A 102 -20.73 -7.38 19.24
CA LYS A 102 -21.16 -6.99 17.89
C LYS A 102 -20.14 -6.08 17.20
N ARG A 103 -19.48 -5.17 17.95
CA ARG A 103 -18.38 -4.35 17.40
C ARG A 103 -17.24 -5.22 16.90
N GLU A 104 -16.81 -6.16 17.74
CA GLU A 104 -15.73 -7.07 17.43
C GLU A 104 -16.06 -7.90 16.18
N PHE A 105 -17.27 -8.47 16.12
CA PHE A 105 -17.73 -9.21 14.95
C PHE A 105 -17.71 -8.37 13.66
N VAL A 106 -18.19 -7.12 13.72
CA VAL A 106 -18.16 -6.21 12.56
C VAL A 106 -16.72 -5.89 12.14
N ASN A 107 -15.83 -5.57 13.08
CA ASN A 107 -14.42 -5.33 12.79
C ASN A 107 -13.76 -6.54 12.11
N GLN A 108 -13.89 -7.72 12.74
CA GLN A 108 -13.29 -8.96 12.20
C GLN A 108 -13.83 -9.29 10.80
N THR A 109 -15.13 -9.08 10.56
CA THR A 109 -15.74 -9.32 9.25
C THR A 109 -15.18 -8.37 8.19
N ILE A 110 -15.06 -7.08 8.52
CA ILE A 110 -14.50 -6.08 7.59
C ILE A 110 -13.04 -6.41 7.26
N GLU A 111 -12.21 -6.66 8.27
CA GLU A 111 -10.80 -6.99 8.06
C GLU A 111 -10.64 -8.29 7.25
N ALA A 112 -11.46 -9.31 7.53
CA ALA A 112 -11.42 -10.57 6.79
C ALA A 112 -11.82 -10.39 5.31
N LEU A 113 -12.86 -9.58 5.04
CA LEU A 113 -13.31 -9.28 3.68
C LEU A 113 -12.24 -8.50 2.91
N ILE A 114 -11.69 -7.45 3.51
CA ILE A 114 -10.60 -6.66 2.92
C ILE A 114 -9.42 -7.57 2.58
N LYS A 115 -8.95 -8.36 3.54
CA LYS A 115 -7.82 -9.27 3.35
C LYS A 115 -8.08 -10.26 2.21
N ARG A 116 -9.28 -10.84 2.15
CA ARG A 116 -9.63 -11.81 1.10
C ARG A 116 -9.73 -11.17 -0.28
N CYS A 117 -10.30 -9.97 -0.38
CA CYS A 117 -10.31 -9.22 -1.62
C CYS A 117 -8.89 -8.86 -2.08
N CYS A 118 -8.00 -8.45 -1.17
CA CYS A 118 -6.61 -8.13 -1.52
C CYS A 118 -5.89 -9.35 -2.11
N ILE A 119 -6.06 -10.53 -1.48
CA ILE A 119 -5.47 -11.80 -1.95
C ILE A 119 -6.00 -12.15 -3.34
N LEU A 120 -7.33 -12.15 -3.52
CA LEU A 120 -7.94 -12.48 -4.82
C LEU A 120 -7.48 -11.54 -5.94
N MET A 121 -7.39 -10.25 -5.63
CA MET A 121 -6.89 -9.26 -6.58
C MET A 121 -5.43 -9.48 -6.92
N HIS A 122 -4.59 -9.78 -5.93
CA HIS A 122 -3.20 -10.12 -6.17
C HIS A 122 -3.08 -11.37 -7.08
N ASP A 123 -3.81 -12.44 -6.78
CA ASP A 123 -3.77 -13.69 -7.55
C ASP A 123 -4.25 -13.50 -9.00
N LEU A 124 -5.21 -12.61 -9.23
CA LEU A 124 -5.73 -12.30 -10.57
C LEU A 124 -4.74 -11.53 -11.44
N PHE A 125 -3.86 -10.72 -10.85
CA PHE A 125 -2.99 -9.80 -11.57
C PHE A 125 -1.49 -10.12 -11.45
N ALA A 126 -1.14 -11.20 -10.77
CA ALA A 126 0.24 -11.71 -10.63
C ALA A 126 0.66 -12.69 -11.75
N ASN A 127 -0.12 -12.87 -12.82
CA ASN A 127 0.17 -13.73 -13.98
C ASN A 127 0.32 -12.93 -15.28
#